data_AF-A0A8D8FK47-F1
#
_entry.id   AF-A0A8D8FK47-F1
#
_cell.length_a   1.000
_cell.length_b   1.000
_cell.length_c   1.000
_cell.angle_alpha   90.00
_cell.angle_beta   90.00
_cell.angle_gamma   90.00
#
_symmetry.space_group_name_H-M   'P 1'
#
loop_
_entity.id
_entity.type
_entity.pdbx_description
1 polymer ?
#
loop_
_entity_poly.entity_id
_entity_poly.type
_entity_poly.pdbx_seq_one_letter_code
_entity_poly.pdbx_strand_id
1 'polypeptide(L)'
;MALGRRFGPTLAISLVLCCAAGLTGGHEEHDPNYWNHQAHELLFEKKDYTMQKINIAKNIMVFVGAGMSPATVTAARTFAGAENETFAFEKMKWSGNARTYCVDSRVPDSACAGTAFLTGVKSNLGTVAMHPTVKRGDCVATSDKVKQLESIAKWALDAGKVVARHRFIS
;
A
#
# COMPACT_ATOMS: atom_id res chain seq x y z
N MET A 1 50.24 61.21 10.86
CA MET A 1 49.02 60.49 11.31
C MET A 1 47.85 61.02 10.48
N ALA A 2 46.93 60.14 10.08
CA ALA A 2 45.79 60.34 9.17
C ALA A 2 46.05 60.01 7.67
N LEU A 3 45.51 58.84 7.29
CA LEU A 3 45.53 58.20 5.98
C LEU A 3 44.68 58.94 4.94
N GLY A 4 45.22 59.03 3.72
CA GLY A 4 44.54 59.55 2.53
C GLY A 4 43.55 58.56 1.92
N ARG A 5 42.40 59.12 1.51
CA ARG A 5 41.37 58.48 0.67
C ARG A 5 41.88 58.34 -0.77
N ARG A 6 41.72 57.15 -1.37
CA ARG A 6 41.69 56.99 -2.84
C ARG A 6 40.54 56.06 -3.22
N PHE A 7 39.64 56.58 -4.03
CA PHE A 7 38.58 55.87 -4.74
C PHE A 7 39.20 54.92 -5.78
N GLY A 8 38.65 53.71 -5.87
CA GLY A 8 38.88 52.78 -6.99
C GLY A 8 37.55 52.10 -7.35
N PRO A 9 37.24 51.89 -8.64
CA PRO A 9 36.00 51.26 -9.07
C PRO A 9 36.22 49.74 -9.10
N THR A 10 35.70 49.01 -8.12
CA THR A 10 35.63 47.54 -8.22
C THR A 10 34.31 47.14 -8.81
N LEU A 11 34.41 46.62 -10.04
CA LEU A 11 33.38 45.97 -10.83
C LEU A 11 32.59 44.94 -10.01
N ALA A 12 31.27 44.97 -10.21
CA ALA A 12 30.32 43.98 -9.76
C ALA A 12 30.49 42.66 -10.53
N ILE A 13 30.47 41.53 -9.81
CA ILE A 13 30.00 40.24 -10.32
C ILE A 13 29.17 39.60 -9.21
N SER A 14 27.90 40.00 -9.10
CA SER A 14 26.90 39.17 -8.44
C SER A 14 26.68 37.96 -9.34
N LEU A 15 27.15 36.79 -8.89
CA LEU A 15 26.79 35.51 -9.48
C LEU A 15 25.31 35.24 -9.16
N VAL A 16 24.43 35.82 -9.96
CA VAL A 16 23.02 35.44 -10.04
C VAL A 16 23.00 34.05 -10.68
N LEU A 17 23.03 33.03 -9.83
CA LEU A 17 22.79 31.63 -10.19
C LEU A 17 21.29 31.49 -10.48
N CYS A 18 20.85 31.99 -11.63
CA CYS A 18 19.51 31.81 -12.13
C CYS A 18 19.53 30.90 -13.35
N CYS A 19 18.48 30.08 -13.42
CA CYS A 19 18.05 29.25 -14.53
C CYS A 19 18.70 27.86 -14.69
N ALA A 20 17.87 26.89 -14.30
CA ALA A 20 17.35 25.86 -15.19
C ALA A 20 18.24 24.65 -15.45
N ALA A 21 18.01 23.59 -14.67
CA ALA A 21 17.88 22.23 -15.19
C ALA A 21 17.32 21.31 -14.09
N GLY A 22 16.00 21.33 -13.90
CA GLY A 22 15.28 20.33 -13.09
C GLY A 22 14.07 19.73 -13.80
N LEU A 23 13.90 20.03 -15.09
CA LEU A 23 12.93 19.39 -15.97
C LEU A 23 13.69 18.60 -17.05
N THR A 24 14.32 17.50 -16.65
CA THR A 24 14.89 16.53 -17.61
C THR A 24 14.41 15.11 -17.31
N GLY A 25 13.13 14.95 -16.95
CA GLY A 25 12.54 13.61 -16.78
C GLY A 25 12.34 12.81 -18.07
N GLY A 26 12.68 13.36 -19.25
CA GLY A 26 12.41 12.71 -20.54
C GLY A 26 13.63 12.21 -21.31
N HIS A 27 14.86 12.63 -20.96
CA HIS A 27 16.06 12.29 -21.75
C HIS A 27 16.87 11.13 -21.17
N GLU A 28 16.72 10.81 -19.88
CA GLU A 28 17.52 9.78 -19.21
C GLU A 28 17.02 8.36 -19.49
N GLU A 29 15.71 8.17 -19.65
CA GLU A 29 15.12 6.84 -19.94
C GLU A 29 15.50 6.27 -21.32
N HIS A 30 16.01 7.12 -22.22
CA HIS A 30 16.47 6.71 -23.54
C HIS A 30 17.89 6.09 -23.53
N ASP A 31 18.63 6.17 -22.42
CA ASP A 31 19.93 5.52 -22.25
C ASP A 31 19.78 4.13 -21.58
N PRO A 32 20.27 3.03 -22.18
CA PRO A 32 20.32 1.72 -21.51
C PRO A 32 20.99 1.73 -20.13
N ASN A 33 21.97 2.62 -19.88
CA ASN A 33 22.65 2.71 -18.59
C ASN A 33 21.70 3.13 -17.46
N TYR A 34 20.68 3.95 -17.75
CA TYR A 34 19.67 4.37 -16.78
C TYR A 34 18.93 3.15 -16.20
N TRP A 35 18.48 2.25 -17.06
CA TRP A 35 17.77 1.02 -16.66
C TRP A 35 18.70 0.05 -15.91
N ASN A 36 19.94 -0.11 -16.36
CA ASN A 36 20.93 -0.95 -15.68
C ASN A 36 21.28 -0.42 -14.28
N HIS A 37 21.42 0.90 -14.15
CA HIS A 37 21.70 1.55 -12.88
C HIS A 37 20.55 1.33 -11.89
N GLN A 38 19.31 1.61 -12.29
CA GLN A 38 18.13 1.36 -11.46
C GLN A 38 17.99 -0.11 -11.06
N ALA A 39 18.22 -1.04 -12.00
CA ALA A 39 18.17 -2.47 -11.71
C ALA A 39 19.22 -2.87 -10.65
N HIS A 40 20.45 -2.35 -10.77
CA HIS A 40 21.48 -2.59 -9.77
C HIS A 40 21.08 -2.04 -8.40
N GLU A 41 20.62 -0.80 -8.32
CA GLU A 41 20.18 -0.20 -7.05
C GLU A 41 19.08 -1.03 -6.38
N LEU A 42 18.07 -1.46 -7.14
CA LEU A 42 16.99 -2.31 -6.62
C LEU A 42 17.48 -3.68 -6.13
N LEU A 43 18.46 -4.29 -6.82
CA LEU A 43 19.04 -5.55 -6.39
C LEU A 43 19.89 -5.38 -5.13
N PHE A 44 20.65 -4.30 -5.04
CA PHE A 44 21.42 -3.96 -3.84
C PHE A 44 20.51 -3.72 -2.64
N GLU A 45 19.42 -2.97 -2.82
CA GLU A 45 18.42 -2.72 -1.78
C GLU A 45 17.77 -4.03 -1.28
N LYS A 46 17.39 -4.93 -2.20
CA LYS A 46 16.64 -6.15 -1.87
C LYS A 46 17.49 -7.30 -1.35
N LYS A 47 18.83 -7.22 -1.47
CA LYS A 47 19.76 -8.28 -1.03
C LYS A 47 19.58 -8.66 0.45
N ASP A 48 19.34 -7.68 1.30
CA ASP A 48 19.31 -7.85 2.75
C ASP A 48 17.96 -8.40 3.28
N TYR A 49 17.00 -8.64 2.39
CA TYR A 49 15.68 -9.14 2.75
C TYR A 49 15.67 -10.59 3.24
N THR A 50 16.76 -11.33 3.07
CA THR A 50 16.89 -12.75 3.41
C THR A 50 17.22 -13.02 4.89
N MET A 51 17.72 -12.02 5.63
CA MET A 51 18.26 -12.18 6.98
C MET A 51 17.41 -11.52 8.06
N GLN A 52 16.14 -11.90 8.20
CA GLN A 52 15.22 -11.24 9.15
C GLN A 52 14.91 -12.07 10.40
N LYS A 53 15.03 -11.41 11.56
CA LYS A 53 14.52 -11.91 12.85
C LYS A 53 13.00 -11.95 12.82
N ILE A 54 12.43 -13.14 12.97
CA ILE A 54 11.01 -13.34 13.15
C ILE A 54 10.69 -12.99 14.60
N ASN A 55 10.04 -11.85 14.81
CA ASN A 55 9.51 -11.45 16.12
C ASN A 55 7.98 -11.50 16.10
N ILE A 56 7.38 -11.67 17.27
CA ILE A 56 5.92 -11.61 17.43
C ILE A 56 5.45 -10.16 17.24
N ALA A 57 4.49 -9.95 16.35
CA ALA A 57 3.94 -8.63 16.08
C ALA A 57 3.11 -8.12 17.27
N LYS A 58 3.43 -6.91 17.77
CA LYS A 58 2.66 -6.25 18.84
C LYS A 58 1.36 -5.64 18.32
N ASN A 59 1.39 -5.11 17.11
CA ASN A 59 0.29 -4.38 16.47
C ASN A 59 0.08 -4.92 15.05
N ILE A 60 -1.18 -4.96 14.60
CA ILE A 60 -1.56 -5.35 13.24
C ILE A 60 -2.43 -4.23 12.67
N MET A 61 -2.09 -3.77 11.46
CA MET A 61 -2.87 -2.78 10.73
C MET A 61 -3.21 -3.34 9.36
N VAL A 62 -4.49 -3.31 9.00
CA VAL A 62 -4.99 -3.85 7.73
C VAL A 62 -5.67 -2.72 6.96
N PHE A 63 -5.13 -2.41 5.79
CA PHE A 63 -5.72 -1.47 4.85
C PHE A 63 -6.51 -2.23 3.78
N VAL A 64 -7.77 -1.87 3.58
CA VAL A 64 -8.66 -2.56 2.63
C VAL A 64 -9.12 -1.57 1.56
N GLY A 65 -8.58 -1.71 0.35
CA GLY A 65 -9.07 -1.01 -0.84
C GLY A 65 -10.23 -1.78 -1.47
N ALA A 66 -11.47 -1.39 -1.17
CA ALA A 66 -12.66 -2.05 -1.74
C ALA A 66 -12.71 -1.85 -3.27
N GLY A 67 -12.70 -2.94 -4.02
CA GLY A 67 -12.72 -2.88 -5.50
C GLY A 67 -11.41 -2.43 -6.14
N MET A 68 -10.31 -2.36 -5.38
CA MET A 68 -9.01 -1.92 -5.88
C MET A 68 -8.29 -3.05 -6.65
N SER A 69 -8.55 -3.13 -7.96
CA SER A 69 -7.85 -4.06 -8.85
C SER A 69 -6.44 -3.55 -9.21
N PRO A 70 -5.53 -4.40 -9.70
CA PRO A 70 -4.24 -3.93 -10.22
C PRO A 70 -4.37 -2.83 -11.29
N ALA A 71 -5.38 -2.93 -12.16
CA ALA A 71 -5.67 -1.91 -13.16
C ALA A 71 -6.12 -0.58 -12.52
N THR A 72 -6.89 -0.64 -11.43
CA THR A 72 -7.30 0.54 -10.66
C THR A 72 -6.08 1.24 -10.03
N VAL A 73 -5.11 0.46 -9.53
CA VAL A 73 -3.87 1.01 -8.96
C VAL A 73 -3.04 1.70 -10.04
N THR A 74 -2.84 1.06 -11.20
CA THR A 74 -2.13 1.69 -12.32
C THR A 74 -2.82 2.97 -12.79
N ALA A 75 -4.14 2.93 -12.99
CA ALA A 75 -4.90 4.13 -13.39
C ALA A 75 -4.78 5.27 -12.35
N ALA A 76 -4.81 4.94 -11.06
CA ALA A 76 -4.61 5.92 -9.99
C ALA A 76 -3.18 6.49 -10.00
N ARG A 77 -2.17 5.69 -10.32
CA ARG A 77 -0.78 6.14 -10.48
C ARG A 77 -0.67 7.16 -11.62
N THR A 78 -1.18 6.81 -12.79
CA THR A 78 -1.20 7.71 -13.96
C THR A 78 -1.93 9.01 -13.62
N PHE A 79 -3.03 8.95 -12.86
CA PHE A 79 -3.77 10.12 -12.39
C PHE A 79 -2.99 10.99 -11.39
N ALA A 80 -2.21 10.38 -10.49
CA ALA A 80 -1.54 11.09 -9.40
C ALA A 80 -0.30 11.89 -9.83
N GLY A 81 0.46 11.41 -10.82
CA GLY A 81 1.70 12.10 -11.22
C GLY A 81 2.56 11.39 -12.25
N ALA A 82 1.94 10.63 -13.17
CA ALA A 82 2.58 9.82 -14.22
C ALA A 82 3.16 8.46 -13.76
N GLU A 83 3.73 7.71 -14.70
CA GLU A 83 4.06 6.28 -14.58
C GLU A 83 5.17 5.95 -13.55
N ASN A 84 6.01 6.93 -13.18
CA ASN A 84 7.10 6.74 -12.20
C ASN A 84 6.67 6.99 -10.74
N GLU A 85 5.43 7.43 -10.50
CA GLU A 85 4.93 7.60 -9.14
C GLU A 85 4.69 6.26 -8.44
N THR A 86 4.97 6.20 -7.14
CA THR A 86 4.84 4.96 -6.36
C THR A 86 4.03 5.21 -5.09
N PHE A 87 2.99 4.40 -4.89
CA PHE A 87 2.21 4.49 -3.65
C PHE A 87 3.00 3.89 -2.47
N ALA A 88 2.68 4.33 -1.25
CA ALA A 88 3.36 3.86 -0.04
C ALA A 88 3.29 2.33 0.13
N PHE A 89 2.20 1.69 -0.31
CA PHE A 89 2.07 0.23 -0.22
C PHE A 89 2.89 -0.54 -1.28
N GLU A 90 3.31 0.11 -2.37
CA GLU A 90 4.12 -0.52 -3.43
C GLU A 90 5.59 -0.63 -3.02
N LYS A 91 6.01 0.21 -2.07
CA LYS A 91 7.31 0.15 -1.41
C LYS A 91 7.35 -0.90 -0.30
N MET A 92 6.24 -1.59 -0.02
CA MET A 92 6.25 -2.67 0.95
C MET A 92 7.13 -3.82 0.46
N LYS A 93 7.86 -4.41 1.40
CA LYS A 93 8.82 -5.48 1.14
C LYS A 93 8.20 -6.71 0.45
N TRP A 94 6.97 -7.05 0.81
CA TRP A 94 6.30 -8.27 0.38
C TRP A 94 5.05 -7.93 -0.42
N SER A 95 4.89 -8.63 -1.54
CA SER A 95 3.67 -8.60 -2.36
C SER A 95 3.24 -10.04 -2.68
N GLY A 96 1.96 -10.22 -2.93
CA GLY A 96 1.40 -11.54 -3.22
C GLY A 96 0.00 -11.43 -3.80
N ASN A 97 -0.43 -12.49 -4.49
CA ASN A 97 -1.74 -12.57 -5.11
C ASN A 97 -2.66 -13.50 -4.30
N ALA A 98 -3.92 -13.10 -4.14
CA ALA A 98 -4.94 -13.88 -3.44
C ALA A 98 -6.10 -14.26 -4.38
N ARG A 99 -6.61 -15.49 -4.25
CA ARG A 99 -7.79 -15.95 -5.00
C ARG A 99 -9.07 -15.53 -4.26
N THR A 100 -9.84 -14.62 -4.83
CA THR A 100 -10.91 -13.90 -4.12
C THR A 100 -12.31 -14.53 -4.21
N TYR A 101 -12.52 -15.58 -5.00
CA TYR A 101 -13.83 -16.24 -5.18
C TYR A 101 -14.54 -16.60 -3.85
N CYS A 102 -15.88 -16.48 -3.82
CA CYS A 102 -16.73 -17.03 -2.76
C CYS A 102 -16.91 -18.55 -2.98
N VAL A 103 -17.37 -19.30 -1.97
CA VAL A 103 -17.56 -20.76 -2.12
C VAL A 103 -18.56 -21.12 -3.24
N ASP A 104 -19.60 -20.31 -3.40
CA ASP A 104 -20.70 -20.49 -4.35
C ASP A 104 -20.61 -19.58 -5.60
N SER A 105 -19.62 -18.67 -5.68
CA SER A 105 -19.50 -17.71 -6.78
C SER A 105 -18.05 -17.42 -7.17
N ARG A 106 -17.80 -17.38 -8.48
CA ARG A 106 -16.49 -17.00 -9.05
C ARG A 106 -16.18 -15.52 -8.86
N VAL A 107 -17.20 -14.66 -8.97
CA VAL A 107 -17.08 -13.22 -8.73
C VAL A 107 -17.55 -12.95 -7.30
N PRO A 108 -16.66 -12.49 -6.42
CA PRO A 108 -17.00 -12.29 -5.03
C PRO A 108 -17.75 -10.98 -4.79
N ASP A 109 -18.48 -10.93 -3.68
CA ASP A 109 -18.99 -9.69 -3.11
C ASP A 109 -18.15 -9.24 -1.90
N SER A 110 -18.42 -8.04 -1.38
CA SER A 110 -17.68 -7.52 -0.23
C SER A 110 -17.91 -8.33 1.06
N ALA A 111 -19.07 -8.98 1.21
CA ALA A 111 -19.40 -9.77 2.40
C ALA A 111 -18.55 -11.05 2.48
N CYS A 112 -18.53 -11.85 1.41
CA CYS A 112 -17.76 -13.10 1.40
C CYS A 112 -16.24 -12.82 1.44
N ALA A 113 -15.78 -11.77 0.74
CA ALA A 113 -14.38 -11.36 0.75
C ALA A 113 -13.95 -10.90 2.15
N GLY A 114 -14.75 -10.02 2.78
CA GLY A 114 -14.55 -9.55 4.16
C GLY A 114 -14.46 -10.69 5.16
N THR A 115 -15.35 -11.67 5.02
CA THR A 115 -15.34 -12.88 5.85
C THR A 115 -14.04 -13.66 5.67
N ALA A 116 -13.59 -13.87 4.44
CA ALA A 116 -12.39 -14.66 4.15
C ALA A 116 -11.12 -14.07 4.80
N PHE A 117 -10.83 -12.78 4.63
CA PHE A 117 -9.58 -12.21 5.14
C PHE A 117 -9.64 -11.82 6.63
N LEU A 118 -10.83 -11.63 7.21
CA LEU A 118 -10.96 -11.32 8.65
C LEU A 118 -11.12 -12.56 9.53
N THR A 119 -11.73 -13.64 9.02
CA THR A 119 -11.98 -14.87 9.79
C THR A 119 -11.09 -16.04 9.37
N GLY A 120 -10.43 -15.94 8.22
CA GLY A 120 -9.63 -17.04 7.64
C GLY A 120 -10.46 -18.10 6.91
N VAL A 121 -11.79 -17.99 6.87
CA VAL A 121 -12.68 -18.98 6.24
C VAL A 121 -13.49 -18.33 5.13
N LYS A 122 -13.53 -18.97 3.95
CA LYS A 122 -14.37 -18.52 2.82
C LYS A 122 -15.84 -18.82 3.10
N SER A 123 -16.71 -17.90 2.71
CA SER A 123 -18.17 -18.05 2.82
C SER A 123 -18.89 -17.92 1.47
N ASN A 124 -20.21 -18.08 1.50
CA ASN A 124 -21.11 -17.87 0.38
C ASN A 124 -21.35 -16.38 0.12
N LEU A 125 -21.76 -16.07 -1.10
CA LEU A 125 -22.04 -14.72 -1.56
C LEU A 125 -23.11 -14.04 -0.70
N GLY A 126 -22.83 -12.81 -0.24
CA GLY A 126 -23.76 -12.01 0.55
C GLY A 126 -23.95 -12.49 2.00
N THR A 127 -23.06 -13.33 2.51
CA THR A 127 -23.03 -13.74 3.93
C THR A 127 -21.81 -13.15 4.64
N VAL A 128 -21.96 -12.73 5.90
CA VAL A 128 -20.91 -12.08 6.69
C VAL A 128 -20.62 -12.91 7.93
N ALA A 129 -19.35 -13.29 8.14
CA ALA A 129 -18.89 -14.04 9.32
C ALA A 129 -19.69 -15.33 9.58
N MET A 130 -20.07 -16.03 8.50
CA MET A 130 -20.80 -17.29 8.57
C MET A 130 -20.02 -18.41 7.88
N HIS A 131 -20.24 -19.63 8.33
CA HIS A 131 -19.74 -20.84 7.69
C HIS A 131 -20.37 -21.03 6.28
N PRO A 132 -19.65 -21.58 5.28
CA PRO A 132 -20.17 -21.78 3.92
C PRO A 132 -21.37 -22.75 3.80
N THR A 133 -21.81 -23.37 4.88
CA THR A 133 -23.06 -24.13 4.93
C THR A 133 -24.30 -23.23 5.05
N VAL A 134 -24.14 -21.98 5.51
CA VAL A 134 -25.23 -21.02 5.66
C VAL A 134 -25.52 -20.38 4.32
N LYS A 135 -26.77 -20.50 3.86
CA LYS A 135 -27.22 -19.85 2.62
C LYS A 135 -27.68 -18.43 2.90
N ARG A 136 -27.49 -17.55 1.93
CA ARG A 136 -28.01 -16.18 1.99
C ARG A 136 -29.53 -16.22 2.16
N GLY A 137 -30.04 -15.47 3.15
CA GLY A 137 -31.47 -15.36 3.45
C GLY A 137 -31.99 -16.37 4.49
N ASP A 138 -31.19 -17.36 4.90
CA ASP A 138 -31.57 -18.31 5.95
C ASP A 138 -31.26 -17.75 7.36
N CYS A 139 -32.21 -17.03 7.94
CA CYS A 139 -32.08 -16.42 9.26
C CYS A 139 -32.06 -17.44 10.42
N VAL A 140 -32.67 -18.62 10.22
CA VAL A 140 -32.66 -19.65 11.27
C VAL A 140 -31.26 -20.24 11.39
N ALA A 141 -30.60 -20.48 10.26
CA ALA A 141 -29.24 -21.00 10.24
C ALA A 141 -28.19 -20.03 10.82
N THR A 142 -28.43 -18.71 10.80
CA THR A 142 -27.50 -17.72 11.40
C THR A 142 -27.54 -17.67 12.91
N SER A 143 -28.60 -18.22 13.54
CA SER A 143 -28.74 -18.28 14.99
C SER A 143 -27.87 -19.38 15.63
N ASP A 144 -27.36 -20.30 14.82
CA ASP A 144 -26.45 -21.36 15.25
C ASP A 144 -25.04 -20.81 15.49
N LYS A 145 -24.62 -20.79 16.76
CA LYS A 145 -23.30 -20.28 17.17
C LYS A 145 -22.14 -21.05 16.54
N VAL A 146 -22.33 -22.33 16.21
CA VAL A 146 -21.28 -23.16 15.57
C VAL A 146 -21.01 -22.67 14.15
N LYS A 147 -21.99 -22.03 13.50
CA LYS A 147 -21.87 -21.50 12.15
C LYS A 147 -21.41 -20.06 12.11
N GLN A 148 -21.30 -19.39 13.26
CA GLN A 148 -20.76 -18.04 13.37
C GLN A 148 -19.24 -18.10 13.46
N LEU A 149 -18.58 -17.40 12.55
CA LEU A 149 -17.12 -17.33 12.51
C LEU A 149 -16.62 -16.16 13.34
N GLU A 150 -15.57 -16.39 14.10
CA GLU A 150 -14.87 -15.33 14.81
C GLU A 150 -13.88 -14.64 13.87
N SER A 151 -13.75 -13.32 14.03
CA SER A 151 -12.77 -12.53 13.28
C SER A 151 -11.49 -12.34 14.08
N ILE A 152 -10.40 -12.00 13.41
CA ILE A 152 -9.14 -11.61 14.06
C ILE A 152 -9.31 -10.44 15.04
N ALA A 153 -10.29 -9.55 14.80
CA ALA A 153 -10.65 -8.49 15.74
C ALA A 153 -11.24 -9.05 17.04
N LYS A 154 -12.08 -10.09 16.96
CA LYS A 154 -12.62 -10.79 18.14
C LYS A 154 -11.48 -11.45 18.93
N TRP A 155 -10.58 -12.16 18.25
CA TRP A 155 -9.41 -12.76 18.89
C TRP A 155 -8.47 -11.73 19.53
N ALA A 156 -8.30 -10.57 18.90
CA ALA A 156 -7.52 -9.47 19.47
C ALA A 156 -8.16 -8.92 20.75
N LEU A 157 -9.49 -8.72 20.76
CA LEU A 157 -10.24 -8.29 21.95
C LEU A 157 -10.14 -9.32 23.09
N ASP A 158 -10.31 -10.62 22.78
CA ASP A 158 -10.21 -11.69 23.77
C ASP A 158 -8.79 -11.80 24.36
N ALA A 159 -7.77 -11.44 23.58
CA ALA A 159 -6.38 -11.33 24.04
C ALA A 159 -6.07 -10.00 24.76
N GLY A 160 -7.09 -9.19 25.09
CA GLY A 160 -6.93 -7.93 25.80
C GLY A 160 -6.28 -6.81 24.97
N LYS A 161 -6.34 -6.89 23.64
CA LYS A 161 -5.86 -5.82 22.75
C LYS A 161 -6.98 -4.83 22.43
N VAL A 162 -6.59 -3.61 22.09
CA VAL A 162 -7.51 -2.59 21.61
C VAL A 162 -7.73 -2.76 20.11
N VAL A 163 -8.99 -2.70 19.68
CA VAL A 163 -9.39 -2.75 18.28
C VAL A 163 -10.10 -1.45 17.90
N ALA A 164 -9.74 -0.89 16.75
CA ALA A 164 -10.38 0.28 16.20
C ALA A 164 -10.69 0.06 14.70
N ARG A 165 -11.74 0.73 14.23
CA ARG A 165 -12.06 0.81 12.81
C ARG A 165 -12.15 2.28 12.43
N HIS A 166 -11.35 2.69 11.45
CA HIS A 166 -11.43 4.02 10.87
C HIS A 166 -11.93 3.93 9.44
N ARG A 167 -12.83 4.85 9.06
CA ARG A 167 -13.27 5.01 7.67
C ARG A 167 -12.66 6.32 7.17
N PHE A 168 -11.78 6.23 6.18
CA PHE A 168 -11.34 7.39 5.44
C PHE A 168 -12.48 7.82 4.51
N ILE A 169 -13.05 8.99 4.77
CA ILE A 169 -13.94 9.68 3.85
C ILE A 169 -13.09 10.81 3.29
N SER A 170 -12.81 10.77 1.98
CA SER A 170 -12.21 11.86 1.22
C SER A 170 -13.27 12.86 0.80
#